data_AF-A0A2A4V7E0-F1
#
_entry.id   AF-A0A2A4V7E0-F1
#
_cell.length_a   1.000
_cell.length_b   1.000
_cell.length_c   1.000
_cell.angle_alpha   90.00
_cell.angle_beta   90.00
_cell.angle_gamma   90.00
#
_symmetry.space_group_name_H-M   'P 1'
#
loop_
_entity.id
_entity.type
_entity.pdbx_description
1 polymer ?
#
loop_
_entity_poly.entity_id
_entity_poly.type
_entity_poly.pdbx_seq_one_letter_code
_entity_poly.pdbx_strand_id
1 'polypeptide(L)'
;MARTQESIPCPSGMWTQITNGDVENITFQVQVTDVRIAITAGAVAPTGTDGFFYKKGWAEARRALTDYTALVGANRVWARPIGTTGASVLVDHV
;
A
#
# COMPACT_ATOMS: atom_id res chain seq x y z
N MET A 1 -8.28 -11.08 -19.39
CA MET A 1 -8.71 -11.66 -18.10
C MET A 1 -9.05 -10.48 -17.19
N ALA A 2 -10.16 -10.55 -16.44
CA ALA A 2 -10.63 -9.42 -15.64
C ALA A 2 -9.61 -9.12 -14.53
N ARG A 3 -9.18 -7.87 -14.47
CA ARG A 3 -8.32 -7.30 -13.43
C ARG A 3 -9.05 -7.42 -12.10
N THR A 4 -8.60 -8.30 -11.20
CA THR A 4 -9.24 -8.49 -9.88
C THR A 4 -8.84 -7.33 -8.99
N GLN A 5 -9.57 -6.21 -9.13
CA GLN A 5 -9.47 -5.11 -8.20
C GLN A 5 -10.08 -5.51 -6.86
N GLU A 6 -9.29 -5.41 -5.80
CA GLU A 6 -9.70 -5.72 -4.43
C GLU A 6 -9.67 -4.44 -3.59
N SER A 7 -10.77 -4.16 -2.88
CA SER A 7 -10.84 -3.04 -1.94
C SER A 7 -10.44 -3.51 -0.55
N ILE A 8 -9.28 -3.05 -0.08
CA ILE A 8 -8.72 -3.45 1.21
C ILE A 8 -9.02 -2.38 2.26
N PRO A 9 -9.80 -2.70 3.32
CA PRO A 9 -10.05 -1.77 4.40
C PRO A 9 -8.82 -1.65 5.30
N CYS A 10 -8.35 -0.42 5.51
CA CYS A 10 -7.20 -0.13 6.36
C CYS A 10 -7.67 0.59 7.64
N PRO A 11 -7.57 -0.04 8.83
CA PRO A 11 -7.93 0.60 10.09
C PRO A 11 -7.05 1.81 10.39
N SER A 12 -7.63 2.83 11.04
CA SER A 12 -6.92 4.05 11.40
C SER A 12 -5.69 3.76 12.27
N GLY A 13 -4.54 4.35 11.91
CA GLY A 13 -3.33 4.26 12.73
C GLY A 13 -2.62 2.90 12.72
N MET A 14 -3.08 1.92 11.92
CA MET A 14 -2.46 0.61 11.79
C MET A 14 -1.94 0.36 10.37
N TRP A 15 -0.84 -0.39 10.27
CA TRP A 15 -0.36 -0.89 8.98
C TRP A 15 -1.20 -2.07 8.54
N THR A 16 -1.70 -1.99 7.30
CA THR A 16 -2.46 -3.05 6.65
C THR A 16 -1.70 -3.52 5.44
N GLN A 17 -1.45 -4.82 5.33
CA GLN A 17 -0.84 -5.38 4.13
C GLN A 17 -1.85 -5.29 2.99
N ILE A 18 -1.44 -4.69 1.87
CA ILE A 18 -2.31 -4.50 0.71
C ILE A 18 -1.94 -5.44 -0.45
N THR A 19 -0.91 -6.27 -0.29
CA THR A 19 -0.55 -7.31 -1.27
C THR A 19 -0.95 -8.68 -0.76
N ASN A 20 -1.42 -9.55 -1.65
CA ASN A 20 -1.74 -10.96 -1.34
C ASN A 20 -0.49 -11.86 -1.40
N GLY A 21 0.55 -11.44 -2.12
CA GLY A 21 1.77 -12.19 -2.37
C GLY A 21 3.02 -11.31 -2.34
N ASP A 22 4.15 -11.96 -2.60
CA ASP A 22 5.39 -11.29 -2.95
C ASP A 22 5.19 -10.70 -4.35
N VAL A 23 5.30 -9.39 -4.49
CA VAL A 23 5.11 -8.69 -5.77
C VAL A 23 6.34 -7.89 -6.12
N GLU A 24 6.53 -7.58 -7.41
CA GLU A 24 7.57 -6.65 -7.88
C GLU A 24 6.99 -5.27 -8.23
N ASN A 25 5.70 -5.26 -8.58
CA ASN A 25 4.95 -4.08 -8.97
C ASN A 25 3.61 -4.08 -8.24
N ILE A 26 3.13 -2.89 -7.90
CA ILE A 26 1.79 -2.72 -7.35
C ILE A 26 1.07 -1.60 -8.10
N THR A 27 -0.23 -1.83 -8.30
CA THR A 27 -1.14 -0.83 -8.81
C THR A 27 -2.19 -0.57 -7.74
N PHE A 28 -2.29 0.65 -7.23
CA PHE A 28 -3.24 0.97 -6.17
C PHE A 28 -3.81 2.38 -6.27
N GLN A 29 -4.98 2.56 -5.66
CA GLN A 29 -5.67 3.84 -5.53
C GLN A 29 -6.24 4.00 -4.12
N VAL A 30 -6.12 5.21 -3.58
CA VAL A 30 -6.59 5.55 -2.23
C VAL A 30 -7.91 6.31 -2.33
N GLN A 31 -8.97 5.76 -1.72
CA GLN A 31 -10.34 6.24 -1.94
C GLN A 31 -10.88 7.13 -0.81
N VAL A 32 -10.54 6.86 0.45
CA VAL A 32 -11.25 7.45 1.60
C VAL A 32 -10.45 8.58 2.28
N THR A 33 -9.24 8.29 2.75
CA THR A 33 -8.35 9.21 3.47
C THR A 33 -6.91 9.04 3.00
N ASP A 34 -6.07 10.03 3.25
CA ASP A 34 -4.65 9.97 2.91
C ASP A 34 -3.98 8.81 3.66
N VAL A 35 -3.00 8.17 3.02
CA VAL A 35 -2.27 7.03 3.59
C VAL A 35 -0.77 7.24 3.50
N ARG A 36 -0.04 6.55 4.37
CA ARG A 36 1.39 6.29 4.20
C ARG A 36 1.54 4.90 3.60
N ILE A 37 2.45 4.78 2.64
CA ILE A 37 2.84 3.52 2.02
C ILE A 37 4.23 3.15 2.51
N ALA A 38 4.39 1.92 2.98
CA ALA A 38 5.68 1.36 3.35
C ALA A 38 5.85 0.01 2.68
N ILE A 39 7.10 -0.37 2.44
CA ILE A 39 7.44 -1.63 1.79
C ILE A 39 8.44 -2.35 2.66
N THR A 40 8.19 -3.63 2.89
CA THR A 40 9.04 -4.50 3.69
C THR A 40 9.43 -5.75 2.91
N ALA A 41 10.49 -6.40 3.38
CA ALA A 41 10.86 -7.74 2.92
C ALA A 41 10.09 -8.77 3.75
N GLY A 42 9.26 -9.58 3.08
CA GLY A 42 8.40 -10.58 3.70
C GLY A 42 7.19 -10.00 4.45
N ALA A 43 6.45 -10.86 5.15
CA ALA A 43 5.16 -10.54 5.77
C ALA A 43 5.27 -9.76 7.11
N VAL A 44 6.42 -9.14 7.39
CA VAL A 44 6.61 -8.38 8.63
C VAL A 44 6.14 -6.95 8.41
N ALA A 45 5.22 -6.49 9.25
CA ALA A 45 4.71 -5.13 9.22
C ALA A 45 5.82 -4.11 9.55
N PRO A 46 5.76 -2.89 8.99
CA PRO A 46 6.70 -1.82 9.35
C PRO A 46 6.60 -1.47 10.84
N THR A 47 7.75 -1.29 11.49
CA THR A 47 7.83 -0.92 12.92
C THR A 47 7.66 0.58 13.17
N GLY A 48 7.99 1.40 12.17
CA GLY A 48 7.83 2.86 12.21
C GLY A 48 6.45 3.35 11.81
N THR A 49 6.23 4.66 11.90
CA THR A 49 5.02 5.28 11.34
C THR A 49 5.28 5.93 9.99
N ASP A 50 6.54 6.00 9.58
CA ASP A 50 6.97 6.70 8.38
C ASP A 50 6.83 5.84 7.13
N GLY A 51 6.54 6.51 6.03
CA GLY A 51 6.29 5.91 4.73
C GLY A 51 6.01 7.00 3.71
N PHE A 52 5.90 6.61 2.45
CA PHE A 52 5.57 7.51 1.35
C PHE A 52 4.17 8.04 1.53
N PHE A 53 4.04 9.35 1.62
CA PHE A 53 2.75 10.00 1.68
C PHE A 53 2.02 9.84 0.35
N TYR A 54 0.79 9.33 0.41
CA TYR A 54 -0.06 9.18 -0.75
C TYR A 54 -1.43 9.77 -0.45
N LYS A 55 -1.80 10.80 -1.21
CA LYS A 55 -3.03 11.56 -0.97
C LYS A 55 -4.24 10.86 -1.57
N LYS A 56 -5.37 10.98 -0.90
CA LYS A 56 -6.69 10.64 -1.45
C LYS A 56 -6.92 11.44 -2.74
N GLY A 57 -7.49 10.77 -3.74
CA GLY A 57 -7.90 11.40 -5.00
C GLY A 57 -6.75 11.62 -5.98
N TRP A 58 -5.54 11.16 -5.66
CA TRP A 58 -4.51 10.98 -6.67
C TRP A 58 -4.90 9.87 -7.65
N ALA A 59 -4.47 10.04 -8.90
CA ALA A 59 -4.65 9.03 -9.93
C ALA A 59 -3.93 7.74 -9.54
N GLU A 60 -4.45 6.60 -9.97
CA GLU A 60 -3.89 5.26 -9.72
C GLU A 60 -2.36 5.24 -9.86
N ALA A 61 -1.68 4.82 -8.80
CA ALA A 61 -0.24 4.67 -8.82
C ALA A 61 0.12 3.28 -9.32
N ARG A 62 0.84 3.22 -10.44
CA ARG A 62 1.54 2.03 -10.92
C ARG A 62 3.04 2.27 -10.80
N ARG A 63 3.68 1.60 -9.85
CA ARG A 63 5.11 1.78 -9.58
C ARG A 63 5.79 0.46 -9.24
N ALA A 64 7.07 0.39 -9.57
CA ALA A 64 7.93 -0.70 -9.11
C ALA A 64 8.22 -0.51 -7.62
N LEU A 65 8.37 -1.60 -6.86
CA LEU A 65 8.72 -1.49 -5.43
C LEU A 65 10.09 -0.81 -5.22
N THR A 66 10.99 -0.94 -6.19
CA THR A 66 12.31 -0.30 -6.19
C THR A 66 12.22 1.22 -6.24
N ASP A 67 11.13 1.80 -6.75
CA ASP A 67 10.92 3.26 -6.75
C ASP A 67 10.64 3.81 -5.35
N TYR A 68 10.20 2.95 -4.44
CA TYR A 68 9.84 3.29 -3.08
C TYR A 68 10.90 2.82 -2.08
N THR A 69 11.73 1.83 -2.40
CA THR A 69 12.77 1.40 -1.45
C THR A 69 13.98 0.83 -2.15
N ALA A 70 15.16 1.10 -1.58
CA ALA A 70 16.41 0.46 -1.97
C ALA A 70 16.62 -0.89 -1.24
N LEU A 71 15.65 -1.33 -0.42
CA LEU A 71 15.75 -2.58 0.34
C LEU A 71 15.68 -3.78 -0.62
N VAL A 72 16.77 -4.54 -0.68
CA VAL A 72 16.84 -5.78 -1.45
C VAL A 72 15.87 -6.80 -0.85
N GLY A 73 15.03 -7.41 -1.69
CA GLY A 73 14.01 -8.39 -1.27
C GLY A 73 12.71 -7.78 -0.75
N ALA A 74 12.55 -6.45 -0.85
CA ALA A 74 11.28 -5.78 -0.62
C ALA A 74 10.21 -6.30 -1.59
N ASN A 75 9.19 -6.96 -1.04
CA ASN A 75 8.17 -7.66 -1.83
C ASN A 75 6.75 -7.54 -1.25
N ARG A 76 6.57 -6.87 -0.09
CA ARG A 76 5.26 -6.62 0.53
C ARG A 76 4.99 -5.14 0.72
N VAL A 77 3.78 -4.72 0.38
CA VAL A 77 3.32 -3.33 0.51
C VAL A 77 2.32 -3.21 1.63
N TRP A 78 2.49 -2.16 2.41
CA TRP A 78 1.65 -1.82 3.56
C TRP A 78 1.10 -0.42 3.39
N ALA A 79 -0.18 -0.26 3.71
CA ALA A 79 -0.84 1.04 3.78
C ALA A 79 -1.24 1.34 5.21
N ARG A 80 -1.06 2.60 5.64
CA ARG A 80 -1.50 3.09 6.93
C ARG A 80 -2.24 4.42 6.76
N PRO A 81 -3.51 4.53 7.17
CA PRO A 81 -4.24 5.79 7.14
C PRO A 81 -3.60 6.85 8.03
N ILE A 82 -3.63 8.09 7.56
CA ILE A 82 -3.18 9.26 8.31
C ILE A 82 -4.39 9.87 9.01
N GLY A 83 -4.30 10.00 10.34
CA GLY A 83 -5.36 10.55 11.19
C GLY A 83 -6.21 9.49 11.87
N THR A 84 -7.42 9.88 12.28
CA THR A 84 -8.34 9.05 13.08
C THR A 84 -9.36 8.27 12.25
N THR A 85 -9.41 8.50 10.94
CA THR A 85 -10.34 7.81 10.03
C THR A 85 -9.62 6.69 9.29
N GLY A 86 -10.25 5.52 9.18
CA GLY A 86 -9.74 4.43 8.34
C GLY A 86 -9.67 4.83 6.87
N ALA A 87 -8.87 4.10 6.08
CA ALA A 87 -8.80 4.25 4.63
C ALA A 87 -9.39 3.02 3.93
N SER A 88 -9.72 3.18 2.66
CA SER A 88 -9.92 2.05 1.75
C SER A 88 -8.94 2.21 0.60
N VAL A 89 -8.15 1.17 0.35
CA VAL A 89 -7.17 1.12 -0.73
C VAL A 89 -7.64 0.08 -1.73
N LEU A 90 -7.91 0.54 -2.95
CA LEU A 90 -8.21 -0.34 -4.07
C LEU A 90 -6.89 -0.80 -4.68
N VAL A 91 -6.67 -2.10 -4.76
CA VAL A 91 -5.46 -2.70 -5.32
C VAL A 91 -5.84 -3.48 -6.56
N ASP A 92 -5.11 -3.25 -7.65
CA ASP A 92 -5.20 -4.06 -8.86
C ASP A 92 -4.01 -5.02 -8.91
N HIS A 93 -4.31 -6.31 -8.79
CA HIS A 93 -3.33 -7.38 -8.91
C HIS A 93 -3.18 -7.72 -10.39
N VAL A 94 -1.98 -7.50 -10.93
CA VAL A 94 -1.62 -7.83 -12.32
C VAL A 94 -0.78 -9.08 -12.36
#